data_AF-A0A292PK82-F1
#
_entry.id   AF-A0A292PK82-F1
#
_cell.length_a   1.000
_cell.length_b   1.000
_cell.length_c   1.000
_cell.angle_alpha   90.00
_cell.angle_beta   90.00
_cell.angle_gamma   90.00
#
_symmetry.space_group_name_H-M   'P 1'
#
loop_
_entity.id
_entity.type
_entity.pdbx_description
1 polymer ?
#
loop_
_entity_poly.entity_id
_entity_poly.type
_entity_poly.pdbx_seq_one_letter_code
_entity_poly.pdbx_strand_id
1 'polypeptide(L)'
;LSCDIGFNNDLRVHNTRTPRTHSRCDPTVKEIVVFTKWWAKRRHIDSPYRGTVSSYGYLLMIIHFRIKVVNPPVLINLQNTTIPEDAPPDQIFHQGGERRHHVWYAKDIINLPKTMNQMHVGQILHSFFEYGSHRFQWGREVIFLPTQGGIFNK
;
A
#
# COMPACT_ATOMS: atom_id res chain seq x y z
N LEU A 1 10.97 24.34 -7.14
CA LEU A 1 9.89 23.50 -6.58
C LEU A 1 8.83 23.35 -7.67
N SER A 2 8.35 22.15 -7.98
CA SER A 2 7.18 21.96 -8.85
C SER A 2 5.99 21.58 -7.96
N CYS A 3 4.78 22.06 -8.27
CA CYS A 3 3.59 21.85 -7.44
C CYS A 3 2.39 21.44 -8.31
N ASP A 4 1.68 20.40 -7.89
CA ASP A 4 0.42 19.96 -8.49
C ASP A 4 -0.74 20.32 -7.56
N ILE A 5 -1.72 21.10 -8.06
CA ILE A 5 -2.93 21.47 -7.32
C ILE A 5 -4.12 20.69 -7.91
N GLY A 6 -4.86 19.98 -7.06
CA GLY A 6 -6.08 19.28 -7.45
C GLY A 6 -7.27 19.75 -6.61
N PHE A 7 -8.40 20.01 -7.25
CA PHE A 7 -9.65 20.41 -6.59
C PHE A 7 -10.54 19.19 -6.33
N ASN A 8 -11.31 19.20 -5.24
CA ASN A 8 -12.31 18.19 -4.88
C ASN A 8 -11.81 16.73 -4.94
N ASN A 9 -10.58 16.50 -4.46
CA ASN A 9 -9.97 15.16 -4.49
C ASN A 9 -9.84 14.56 -3.10
N ASP A 10 -10.95 14.54 -2.36
CA ASP A 10 -11.01 14.00 -1.00
C ASP A 10 -10.62 12.51 -0.96
N LEU A 11 -10.96 11.75 -2.01
CA LEU A 11 -10.49 10.37 -2.18
C LEU A 11 -8.96 10.26 -2.20
N ARG A 12 -8.25 11.22 -2.81
CA ARG A 12 -6.77 11.24 -2.77
C ARG A 12 -6.24 11.48 -1.37
N VAL A 13 -6.97 12.23 -0.54
CA VAL A 13 -6.63 12.40 0.89
C VAL A 13 -6.74 11.06 1.61
N HIS A 14 -7.84 10.32 1.43
CA HIS A 14 -8.00 8.97 2.01
C HIS A 14 -6.89 8.02 1.54
N ASN A 15 -6.63 7.95 0.22
CA ASN A 15 -5.58 7.12 -0.38
C ASN A 15 -4.15 7.49 0.05
N THR A 16 -3.93 8.71 0.53
CA THR A 16 -2.64 9.16 1.09
C THR A 16 -2.54 8.82 2.57
N ARG A 17 -3.66 8.89 3.31
CA ARG A 17 -3.71 8.57 4.74
C ARG A 17 -3.47 7.09 5.00
N THR A 18 -4.02 6.18 4.20
CA THR A 18 -3.87 4.72 4.44
C THR A 18 -2.41 4.25 4.38
N PRO A 19 -1.62 4.53 3.33
CA PRO A 19 -0.20 4.16 3.29
C PRO A 19 0.64 4.86 4.36
N ARG A 20 0.25 6.08 4.76
CA ARG A 20 0.89 6.81 5.85
C ARG A 20 0.68 6.08 7.19
N THR A 21 -0.50 5.52 7.43
CA THR A 21 -0.79 4.72 8.62
C THR A 21 0.02 3.43 8.63
N HIS A 22 0.12 2.71 7.50
CA HIS A 22 1.02 1.54 7.39
C HIS A 22 2.47 1.88 7.75
N SER A 23 2.96 3.03 7.30
CA SER A 23 4.31 3.52 7.60
C SER A 23 4.53 3.92 9.06
N ARG A 24 3.45 4.04 9.85
CA ARG A 24 3.50 4.26 11.30
C ARG A 24 3.42 2.95 12.07
N CYS A 25 2.80 1.91 11.51
CA CYS A 25 2.81 0.57 12.08
C CYS A 25 4.22 -0.03 12.11
N ASP A 26 4.99 0.19 11.03
CA ASP A 26 6.37 -0.27 10.95
C ASP A 26 7.26 0.76 10.25
N PRO A 27 8.27 1.34 10.94
CA PRO A 27 9.15 2.35 10.37
C PRO A 27 9.99 1.83 9.19
N THR A 28 10.28 0.53 9.12
CA THR A 28 11.07 -0.08 8.03
C THR A 28 10.39 0.05 6.67
N VAL A 29 9.06 0.29 6.64
CA VAL A 29 8.33 0.58 5.39
C VAL A 29 8.92 1.79 4.69
N LYS A 30 9.26 2.84 5.44
CA LYS A 30 9.81 4.08 4.88
C LYS A 30 11.20 3.83 4.29
N GLU A 31 12.03 3.05 4.99
CA GLU A 31 13.38 2.72 4.55
C GLU A 31 13.36 1.95 3.23
N ILE A 32 12.52 0.91 3.14
CA ILE A 32 12.34 0.12 1.92
C ILE A 32 11.81 1.00 0.79
N VAL A 33 10.80 1.85 1.04
CA VAL A 33 10.24 2.74 0.02
C VAL A 33 11.28 3.72 -0.51
N VAL A 34 12.10 4.32 0.37
CA VAL A 34 13.17 5.24 -0.04
C VAL A 34 14.21 4.51 -0.88
N PHE A 35 14.64 3.32 -0.45
CA PHE A 35 15.58 2.50 -1.20
C PHE A 35 15.02 2.11 -2.58
N THR A 36 13.80 1.58 -2.64
CA THR A 36 13.16 1.17 -3.90
C THR A 36 12.98 2.35 -4.85
N LYS A 37 12.62 3.54 -4.35
CA LYS A 37 12.55 4.76 -5.18
C LYS A 37 13.91 5.14 -5.75
N TRP A 38 14.95 5.13 -4.93
CA TRP A 38 16.30 5.42 -5.39
C TRP A 38 16.77 4.41 -6.46
N TRP A 39 16.54 3.12 -6.23
CA TRP A 39 16.82 2.05 -7.18
C TRP A 39 16.05 2.23 -8.49
N ALA A 40 14.74 2.50 -8.43
CA ALA A 40 13.88 2.68 -9.60
C ALA A 40 14.35 3.88 -10.45
N LYS A 41 14.71 4.99 -9.80
CA LYS A 41 15.27 6.17 -10.46
C LYS A 41 16.59 5.87 -11.17
N ARG A 42 17.50 5.12 -10.52
CA ARG A 42 18.78 4.70 -11.12
C ARG A 42 18.61 3.76 -12.32
N ARG A 43 17.48 3.06 -12.40
CA ARG A 43 17.13 2.16 -13.50
C ARG A 43 16.19 2.79 -14.53
N HIS A 44 15.82 4.07 -14.36
CA HIS A 44 14.90 4.80 -15.23
C HIS A 44 13.51 4.16 -15.39
N ILE A 45 13.00 3.54 -14.32
CA ILE A 45 11.69 2.87 -14.27
C ILE A 45 10.70 3.57 -13.33
N ASP A 46 10.87 4.87 -13.10
CA ASP A 46 10.10 5.70 -12.16
C ASP A 46 9.24 6.79 -12.82
N SER A 47 9.01 6.70 -14.13
CA SER A 47 8.26 7.67 -14.94
C SER A 47 6.95 7.10 -15.48
N PRO A 48 5.81 7.39 -14.83
CA PRO A 48 4.48 7.00 -15.31
C PRO A 48 4.17 7.51 -16.71
N TYR A 49 4.62 8.73 -17.01
CA TYR A 49 4.47 9.35 -18.34
C TYR A 49 5.17 8.57 -19.45
N ARG A 50 6.18 7.75 -19.10
CA ARG A 50 6.88 6.86 -20.03
C ARG A 50 6.42 5.40 -19.90
N GLY A 51 5.26 5.15 -19.28
CA GLY A 51 4.68 3.81 -19.14
C GLY A 51 5.32 2.94 -18.05
N THR A 52 6.11 3.52 -17.13
CA THR A 52 6.73 2.80 -16.02
C THR A 52 5.98 3.03 -14.70
N VAL A 53 6.38 2.35 -13.62
CA VAL A 53 5.61 2.35 -12.36
C VAL A 53 5.77 3.68 -11.62
N SER A 54 4.67 4.23 -11.12
CA SER A 54 4.72 5.46 -10.32
C SER A 54 5.35 5.22 -8.95
N SER A 55 5.88 6.28 -8.34
CA SER A 55 6.31 6.26 -6.94
C SER A 55 5.23 5.72 -5.98
N TYR A 56 3.95 5.98 -6.27
CA TYR A 56 2.83 5.45 -5.51
C TYR A 56 2.58 3.97 -5.82
N GLY A 57 2.75 3.55 -7.08
CA GLY A 57 2.69 2.14 -7.47
C GLY A 57 3.71 1.28 -6.73
N TYR A 58 4.97 1.72 -6.65
CA TYR A 58 5.98 1.03 -5.84
C TYR A 58 5.61 0.94 -4.36
N LEU A 59 5.06 2.00 -3.79
CA LEU A 59 4.59 2.00 -2.40
C LEU A 59 3.47 0.96 -2.19
N LEU A 60 2.50 0.89 -3.09
CA LEU A 60 1.43 -0.12 -3.04
C LEU A 60 1.97 -1.54 -3.19
N MET A 61 2.93 -1.77 -4.08
CA MET A 61 3.61 -3.06 -4.24
C MET A 61 4.31 -3.50 -2.96
N ILE A 62 5.03 -2.59 -2.30
CA ILE A 62 5.73 -2.88 -1.04
C ILE A 62 4.71 -3.21 0.06
N ILE A 63 3.64 -2.43 0.18
CA ILE A 63 2.57 -2.67 1.17
C ILE A 63 1.92 -4.03 0.92
N HIS A 64 1.53 -4.32 -0.32
CA HIS A 64 0.96 -5.61 -0.72
C HIS A 64 1.89 -6.79 -0.37
N PHE A 65 3.15 -6.70 -0.80
CA PHE A 65 4.15 -7.73 -0.54
C PHE A 65 4.27 -8.04 0.96
N ARG A 66 4.32 -7.01 1.81
CA ARG A 66 4.47 -7.17 3.26
C ARG A 66 3.23 -7.68 3.98
N ILE A 67 2.04 -7.40 3.43
CA ILE A 67 0.77 -7.87 4.00
C ILE A 67 0.46 -9.30 3.57
N LYS A 68 0.78 -9.68 2.32
CA LYS A 68 0.23 -10.90 1.69
C LYS A 68 1.27 -11.93 1.25
N VAL A 69 2.47 -11.50 0.90
CA VAL A 69 3.48 -12.39 0.30
C VAL A 69 4.44 -12.92 1.36
N VAL A 70 4.83 -12.07 2.31
CA VAL A 70 5.68 -12.48 3.43
C VAL A 70 4.87 -13.27 4.46
N ASN A 71 5.40 -14.42 4.90
CA ASN A 71 4.79 -15.26 5.93
C ASN A 71 5.82 -15.52 7.06
N PRO A 72 5.54 -15.15 8.33
CA PRO A 72 4.35 -14.44 8.81
C PRO A 72 4.26 -12.99 8.29
N PRO A 73 3.06 -12.42 8.11
CA PRO A 73 2.89 -11.10 7.50
C PRO A 73 3.54 -10.00 8.35
N VAL A 74 4.29 -9.10 7.73
CA VAL A 74 4.99 -8.02 8.46
C VAL A 74 4.06 -6.83 8.74
N LEU A 75 3.03 -6.65 7.91
CA LEU A 75 2.02 -5.61 8.09
C LEU A 75 0.63 -6.23 8.12
N ILE A 76 -0.26 -5.63 8.91
CA ILE A 76 -1.68 -5.96 8.90
C ILE A 76 -2.37 -5.21 7.76
N ASN A 77 -3.35 -5.85 7.13
CA ASN A 77 -4.24 -5.18 6.21
C ASN A 77 -5.23 -4.27 6.96
N LEU A 78 -4.92 -2.97 7.04
CA LEU A 78 -5.75 -1.99 7.73
C LEU A 78 -7.16 -1.86 7.12
N GLN A 79 -7.33 -2.17 5.84
CA GLN A 79 -8.62 -2.08 5.15
C GLN A 79 -9.51 -3.30 5.37
N ASN A 80 -8.94 -4.41 5.84
CA ASN A 80 -9.65 -5.67 6.10
C ASN A 80 -9.76 -5.97 7.60
N THR A 81 -9.89 -4.93 8.41
CA THR A 81 -10.18 -5.04 9.84
C THR A 81 -11.68 -4.89 10.07
N THR A 82 -12.18 -5.48 11.16
CA THR A 82 -13.55 -5.23 11.62
C THR A 82 -13.80 -3.74 11.80
N ILE A 83 -14.93 -3.26 11.31
CA ILE A 83 -15.38 -1.89 11.50
C ILE A 83 -16.06 -1.82 12.87
N PRO A 84 -15.62 -0.96 13.80
CA PRO A 84 -16.31 -0.72 15.06
C PRO A 84 -17.75 -0.26 14.83
N GLU A 85 -18.68 -0.68 15.68
CA GLU A 85 -20.10 -0.33 15.55
C GLU A 85 -20.34 1.18 15.70
N ASP A 86 -19.47 1.86 16.46
CA ASP A 86 -19.47 3.31 16.71
C ASP A 86 -18.70 4.12 15.65
N ALA A 87 -18.19 3.48 14.60
CA ALA A 87 -17.44 4.15 13.55
C ALA A 87 -18.33 5.15 12.78
N PRO A 88 -17.93 6.44 12.68
CA PRO A 88 -18.72 7.43 11.96
C PRO A 88 -18.91 7.07 10.47
N PRO A 89 -20.11 7.25 9.88
CA PRO A 89 -20.39 6.85 8.49
C PRO A 89 -19.47 7.47 7.44
N ASP A 90 -19.02 8.71 7.67
CA ASP A 90 -18.10 9.46 6.80
C ASP A 90 -16.66 8.89 6.81
N GLN A 91 -16.33 8.08 7.81
CA GLN A 91 -15.06 7.36 7.89
C GLN A 91 -15.11 5.98 7.24
N ILE A 92 -16.31 5.45 7.03
CA ILE A 92 -16.53 4.15 6.39
C ILE A 92 -16.76 4.36 4.89
N PHE A 93 -17.58 5.36 4.53
CA PHE A 93 -17.96 5.65 3.17
C PHE A 93 -17.75 7.13 2.83
N HIS A 94 -17.18 7.37 1.66
CA HIS A 94 -17.04 8.69 1.08
C HIS A 94 -17.88 8.79 -0.20
N GLN A 95 -18.63 9.89 -0.35
CA GLN A 95 -19.43 10.16 -1.53
C GLN A 95 -18.64 11.02 -2.52
N GLY A 96 -18.24 10.41 -3.64
CA GLY A 96 -17.52 11.07 -4.73
C GLY A 96 -18.44 11.19 -5.95
N GLY A 97 -19.09 12.34 -6.11
CA GLY A 97 -20.10 12.52 -7.17
C GLY A 97 -21.27 11.53 -7.00
N GLU A 98 -21.57 10.79 -8.06
CA GLU A 98 -22.66 9.77 -8.06
C GLU A 98 -22.27 8.44 -7.40
N ARG A 99 -20.98 8.24 -7.04
CA ARG A 99 -20.49 6.95 -6.52
C ARG A 99 -20.16 7.01 -5.04
N ARG A 100 -20.49 5.94 -4.32
CA ARG A 100 -20.12 5.72 -2.93
C ARG A 100 -18.89 4.81 -2.86
N HIS A 101 -17.83 5.29 -2.24
CA HIS A 101 -16.57 4.56 -2.08
C HIS A 101 -16.39 4.12 -0.63
N HIS A 102 -16.04 2.85 -0.42
CA HIS A 102 -15.63 2.37 0.90
C HIS A 102 -14.19 2.83 1.19
N VAL A 103 -14.01 3.64 2.23
CA VAL A 103 -12.74 4.29 2.57
C VAL A 103 -12.22 3.90 3.96
N TRP A 104 -12.87 2.95 4.60
CA TRP A 104 -12.48 2.48 5.92
C TRP A 104 -11.06 1.92 5.94
N TYR A 105 -10.34 2.23 7.02
CA TYR A 105 -9.14 1.54 7.44
C TYR A 105 -8.93 1.74 8.94
N ALA A 106 -8.39 0.74 9.64
CA ALA A 106 -8.03 0.87 11.04
C ALA A 106 -6.97 1.98 11.26
N LYS A 107 -7.30 2.92 12.14
CA LYS A 107 -6.42 4.06 12.49
C LYS A 107 -5.70 3.85 13.82
N ASP A 108 -6.24 3.02 14.69
CA ASP A 108 -5.67 2.72 16.00
C ASP A 108 -4.58 1.66 15.87
N ILE A 109 -3.36 2.13 15.61
CA ILE A 109 -2.20 1.27 15.39
C ILE A 109 -1.77 0.56 16.68
N ILE A 110 -2.08 1.11 17.85
CA ILE A 110 -1.58 0.63 19.14
C ILE A 110 -2.25 -0.69 19.51
N ASN A 111 -3.54 -0.80 19.24
CA ASN A 111 -4.36 -1.97 19.56
C ASN A 111 -4.40 -3.02 18.44
N LEU A 112 -3.68 -2.79 17.34
CA LEU A 112 -3.56 -3.78 16.27
C LEU A 112 -2.64 -4.95 16.69
N PRO A 113 -2.92 -6.18 16.22
CA PRO A 113 -2.07 -7.32 16.52
C PRO A 113 -0.63 -7.09 16.04
N LYS A 114 0.36 -7.36 16.88
CA LYS A 114 1.75 -7.22 16.47
C LYS A 114 2.14 -8.38 15.57
N THR A 115 2.92 -8.08 14.53
CA THR A 115 3.53 -9.12 13.70
C THR A 115 4.54 -9.93 14.52
N MET A 116 4.60 -11.24 14.28
CA MET A 116 5.66 -12.11 14.79
C MET A 116 6.84 -12.24 13.81
N ASN A 117 6.83 -11.49 12.71
CA ASN A 117 7.88 -11.53 11.71
C ASN A 117 9.18 -10.91 12.24
N GLN A 118 10.30 -11.63 12.06
CA GLN A 118 11.64 -11.23 12.50
C GLN A 118 12.60 -11.00 11.33
N MET A 119 12.11 -10.92 10.09
CA MET A 119 12.96 -10.69 8.93
C MET A 119 13.60 -9.31 9.02
N HIS A 120 14.90 -9.25 8.76
CA HIS A 120 15.60 -7.98 8.66
C HIS A 120 15.33 -7.30 7.32
N VAL A 121 15.56 -5.99 7.25
CA VAL A 121 15.27 -5.15 6.08
C VAL A 121 15.90 -5.69 4.80
N GLY A 122 17.13 -6.21 4.86
CA GLY A 122 17.82 -6.81 3.71
C GLY A 122 17.10 -8.04 3.15
N GLN A 123 16.58 -8.92 4.01
CA GLN A 123 15.83 -10.11 3.60
C GLN A 123 14.49 -9.72 2.96
N ILE A 124 13.82 -8.70 3.52
CA ILE A 124 12.59 -8.16 2.97
C ILE A 124 12.84 -7.56 1.58
N LEU A 125 13.92 -6.78 1.41
CA LEU A 125 14.30 -6.19 0.12
C LEU A 125 14.60 -7.26 -0.94
N HIS A 126 15.43 -8.25 -0.60
CA HIS A 126 15.74 -9.35 -1.51
C HIS A 126 14.47 -10.06 -1.99
N SER A 127 13.63 -10.47 -1.03
CA SER A 127 12.39 -11.20 -1.31
C SER A 127 11.37 -10.35 -2.08
N PHE A 128 11.36 -9.02 -1.87
CA PHE A 128 10.53 -8.09 -2.63
C PHE A 128 10.92 -8.06 -4.11
N PHE A 129 12.22 -7.97 -4.41
CA PHE A 129 12.69 -7.98 -5.80
C PHE A 129 12.49 -9.34 -6.46
N GLU A 130 12.73 -10.44 -5.74
CA GLU A 130 12.44 -11.79 -6.21
C GLU A 130 10.95 -11.95 -6.57
N TYR A 131 10.06 -11.53 -5.67
CA TYR A 131 8.61 -11.56 -5.90
C TYR A 131 8.22 -10.74 -7.14
N GLY A 132 8.70 -9.50 -7.23
CA GLY A 132 8.38 -8.61 -8.35
C GLY A 132 8.97 -9.04 -9.69
N SER A 133 9.99 -9.89 -9.71
CA SER A 133 10.64 -10.35 -10.95
C SER A 133 10.13 -11.70 -11.45
N HIS A 134 9.84 -12.65 -10.55
CA HIS A 134 9.55 -14.04 -10.93
C HIS A 134 8.16 -14.54 -10.52
N ARG A 135 7.52 -13.93 -9.50
CA ARG A 135 6.29 -14.48 -8.92
C ARG A 135 5.04 -13.67 -9.28
N PHE A 136 5.15 -12.34 -9.33
CA PHE A 136 4.03 -11.48 -9.73
C PHE A 136 3.81 -11.54 -11.24
N GLN A 137 2.60 -11.91 -11.67
CA GLN A 137 2.28 -12.08 -13.08
C GLN A 137 1.84 -10.76 -13.71
N TRP A 138 2.84 -9.98 -14.14
CA TRP A 138 2.63 -8.74 -14.88
C TRP A 138 1.73 -8.96 -16.10
N GLY A 139 0.54 -8.35 -16.09
CA GLY A 139 -0.45 -8.43 -17.16
C GLY A 139 -1.68 -9.29 -16.85
N ARG A 140 -1.58 -10.22 -15.88
CA ARG A 140 -2.72 -11.03 -15.39
C ARG A 140 -3.20 -10.57 -14.03
N GLU A 141 -2.26 -10.18 -13.18
CA GLU A 141 -2.53 -9.81 -11.80
C GLU A 141 -2.56 -8.29 -11.62
N VAL A 142 -3.50 -7.82 -10.79
CA VAL A 142 -3.63 -6.43 -10.34
C VAL A 142 -3.61 -6.41 -8.82
N ILE A 143 -2.76 -5.58 -8.23
CA ILE A 143 -2.73 -5.40 -6.79
C ILE A 143 -4.01 -4.67 -6.36
N PHE A 144 -4.79 -5.33 -5.50
CA PHE A 144 -6.01 -4.79 -4.93
C PHE A 144 -6.10 -5.16 -3.44
N LEU A 145 -5.55 -4.27 -2.61
CA LEU A 145 -5.37 -4.47 -1.17
C LEU A 145 -6.63 -4.85 -0.38
N PRO A 146 -7.85 -4.36 -0.70
CA PRO A 146 -9.03 -4.72 0.08
C PRO A 146 -9.43 -6.21 0.02
N THR A 147 -8.96 -6.97 -0.97
CA THR A 147 -9.31 -8.40 -1.08
C THR A 147 -8.54 -9.30 -0.13
N GLN A 148 -9.11 -10.47 0.16
CA GLN A 148 -8.46 -11.50 0.99
C GLN A 148 -7.11 -11.93 0.42
N GLY A 149 -6.95 -11.99 -0.91
CA GLY A 149 -5.68 -12.30 -1.59
C GLY A 149 -4.78 -11.10 -1.90
N GLY A 150 -5.30 -9.87 -1.82
CA GLY A 150 -4.58 -8.64 -2.23
C GLY A 150 -4.31 -8.55 -3.74
N ILE A 151 -4.83 -9.50 -4.53
CA ILE A 151 -4.63 -9.62 -5.98
C ILE A 151 -6.01 -9.85 -6.62
N PHE A 152 -6.22 -9.21 -7.76
CA PHE A 152 -7.34 -9.44 -8.66
C PHE A 152 -6.80 -9.91 -10.02
N ASN A 153 -7.39 -10.97 -10.58
CA ASN A 153 -7.03 -11.45 -11.92
C ASN A 153 -7.88 -10.73 -12.97
N LYS A 154 -7.23 -10.20 -14.01
CA LYS A 154 -7.92 -9.61 -15.18
C LYS A 154 -8.52 -10.64 -16.10
#